data_AF-A0A7V2GW20-F1
#
_entry.id   AF-A0A7V2GW20-F1
#
_cell.length_a   1.000
_cell.length_b   1.000
_cell.length_c   1.000
_cell.angle_alpha   90.00
_cell.angle_beta   90.00
_cell.angle_gamma   90.00
#
_symmetry.space_group_name_H-M   'P 1'
#
loop_
_entity.id
_entity.type
_entity.pdbx_description
1 polymer ?
#
loop_
_entity_poly.entity_id
_entity_poly.type
_entity_poly.pdbx_seq_one_letter_code
_entity_poly.pdbx_strand_id
1 'polypeptide(L)'
;MVTTRACDSCHRTAAWTPATYTHLTPAFKPHNAAVTCVSCHKSNTEVATWTFAAYKPDCAGCHAGNFKQGPHKKVESPLIYYTVAELKDCSGSCHVYTNATFTTILKSRSGQHRSTGGGF
;
A
#
# COMPACT_ATOMS: atom_id res chain seq x y z
N MET A 1 21.53 -5.15 -4.93
CA MET A 1 20.49 -4.48 -5.75
C MET A 1 21.14 -4.05 -7.04
N VAL A 2 20.64 -4.48 -8.18
CA VAL A 2 21.10 -4.08 -9.51
C VAL A 2 20.41 -2.77 -9.88
N THR A 3 21.20 -1.76 -10.21
CA THR A 3 20.77 -0.43 -10.63
C THR A 3 21.75 0.09 -11.69
N THR A 4 21.27 0.93 -12.61
CA THR A 4 22.13 1.65 -13.57
C THR A 4 22.59 3.01 -13.04
N ARG A 5 22.21 3.38 -11.80
CA ARG A 5 22.64 4.62 -11.16
C ARG A 5 24.10 4.55 -10.75
N ALA A 6 24.80 5.68 -10.83
CA ALA A 6 26.15 5.83 -10.31
C ALA A 6 26.16 5.58 -8.79
N CYS A 7 27.22 4.97 -8.27
CA CYS A 7 27.29 4.56 -6.86
C CYS A 7 27.19 5.73 -5.88
N ASP A 8 27.74 6.88 -6.26
CA ASP A 8 27.73 8.13 -5.50
C ASP A 8 26.34 8.80 -5.40
N SER A 9 25.36 8.34 -6.19
CA SER A 9 23.97 8.76 -6.05
C SER A 9 23.31 8.34 -4.74
N CYS A 10 23.85 7.30 -4.09
CA CYS A 10 23.34 6.77 -2.83
C CYS A 10 24.43 6.65 -1.74
N HIS A 11 25.67 6.42 -2.13
CA HIS A 11 26.79 6.20 -1.20
C HIS A 11 27.72 7.42 -1.17
N ARG A 12 28.31 7.71 -0.01
CA ARG A 12 29.41 8.69 0.07
C ARG A 12 30.73 7.94 0.01
N THR A 13 31.73 8.49 -0.68
CA THR A 13 33.08 7.92 -0.68
C THR A 13 33.68 7.86 0.73
N ALA A 14 33.35 8.85 1.58
CA ALA A 14 33.76 8.89 2.98
C ALA A 14 32.99 7.91 3.90
N ALA A 15 31.81 7.45 3.49
CA ALA A 15 30.98 6.53 4.26
C ALA A 15 30.03 5.77 3.33
N TRP A 16 30.32 4.50 3.11
CA TRP A 16 29.49 3.66 2.24
C TRP A 16 28.15 3.30 2.89
N THR A 17 28.09 3.22 4.22
CA THR A 17 26.87 2.92 4.98
C THR A 17 26.65 3.92 6.12
N PRO A 18 25.40 4.37 6.35
CA PRO A 18 24.20 4.05 5.57
C PRO A 18 24.18 4.78 4.22
N ALA A 19 23.52 4.18 3.23
CA ALA A 19 23.22 4.87 2.00
C ALA A 19 22.23 6.03 2.28
N THR A 20 22.48 7.19 1.70
CA THR A 20 21.52 8.31 1.72
C THR A 20 20.79 8.33 0.39
N TYR A 21 19.47 8.18 0.41
CA TYR A 21 18.68 8.16 -0.82
C TYR A 21 17.30 8.76 -0.56
N THR A 22 16.61 9.12 -1.64
CA THR A 22 15.21 9.57 -1.61
C THR A 22 14.43 8.80 -2.67
N HIS A 23 13.27 8.27 -2.30
CA HIS A 23 12.38 7.65 -3.29
C HIS A 23 11.85 8.71 -4.24
N LEU A 24 12.00 8.49 -5.55
CA LEU A 24 11.66 9.48 -6.58
C LEU A 24 10.28 9.24 -7.21
N THR A 25 9.69 8.06 -7.01
CA THR A 25 8.42 7.70 -7.64
C THR A 25 7.23 8.17 -6.79
N PRO A 26 6.16 8.74 -7.38
CA PRO A 26 4.92 9.06 -6.67
C PRO A 26 4.17 7.80 -6.18
N ALA A 27 4.52 6.63 -6.71
CA ALA A 27 4.01 5.35 -6.23
C ALA A 27 4.57 4.99 -4.84
N PHE A 28 5.67 5.62 -4.40
CA PHE A 28 6.20 5.39 -3.07
C PHE A 28 5.18 5.81 -2.01
N LYS A 29 4.94 4.91 -1.06
CA LYS A 29 4.14 5.17 0.13
C LYS A 29 5.03 4.98 1.36
N PRO A 30 5.11 5.97 2.27
CA PRO A 30 5.93 5.84 3.46
C PRO A 30 5.42 4.68 4.30
N HIS A 31 6.33 3.87 4.79
CA HIS A 31 6.03 2.82 5.76
C HIS A 31 6.73 3.14 7.08
N ASN A 32 6.45 2.37 8.12
CA ASN A 32 7.16 2.52 9.38
C ASN A 32 8.67 2.21 9.22
N ALA A 33 9.46 2.64 10.20
CA ALA A 33 10.92 2.52 10.18
C ALA A 33 11.43 1.06 10.22
N ALA A 34 10.59 0.08 10.50
CA ALA A 34 10.97 -1.33 10.48
C ALA A 34 11.04 -1.92 9.06
N VAL A 35 10.45 -1.23 8.06
CA VAL A 35 10.50 -1.66 6.66
C VAL A 35 11.85 -1.29 6.05
N THR A 36 12.54 -2.29 5.51
CA THR A 36 13.86 -2.12 4.87
C THR A 36 13.74 -2.14 3.34
N CYS A 37 14.82 -1.80 2.63
CA CYS A 37 14.85 -1.75 1.17
C CYS A 37 14.36 -3.07 0.53
N VAL A 38 14.76 -4.21 1.10
CA VAL A 38 14.44 -5.55 0.57
C VAL A 38 12.98 -5.93 0.77
N SER A 39 12.23 -5.24 1.64
CA SER A 39 10.79 -5.45 1.78
C SER A 39 10.03 -5.07 0.51
N CYS A 40 10.50 -4.04 -0.20
CA CYS A 40 9.94 -3.59 -1.48
C CYS A 40 10.72 -4.15 -2.68
N HIS A 41 12.05 -4.14 -2.62
CA HIS A 41 12.95 -4.49 -3.72
C HIS A 41 13.40 -5.96 -3.64
N LYS A 42 12.45 -6.89 -3.77
CA LYS A 42 12.69 -8.32 -3.50
C LYS A 42 13.54 -9.02 -4.56
N SER A 43 13.51 -8.55 -5.80
CA SER A 43 14.17 -9.24 -6.94
C SER A 43 15.61 -8.78 -7.22
N ASN A 44 16.35 -8.29 -6.21
CA ASN A 44 17.70 -7.71 -6.40
C ASN A 44 17.75 -6.63 -7.50
N THR A 45 16.68 -5.84 -7.70
CA THR A 45 16.64 -4.71 -8.65
C THR A 45 16.14 -3.46 -7.95
N GLU A 46 16.35 -2.29 -8.57
CA GLU A 46 15.77 -1.04 -8.07
C GLU A 46 14.27 -0.86 -8.27
N VAL A 47 13.62 -1.78 -8.97
CA VAL A 47 12.17 -1.76 -9.16
C VAL A 47 11.50 -2.45 -7.98
N ALA A 48 10.47 -1.82 -7.42
CA ALA A 48 9.67 -2.45 -6.37
C ALA A 48 8.94 -3.68 -6.92
N THR A 49 8.96 -4.76 -6.14
CA THR A 49 8.28 -6.02 -6.45
C THR A 49 6.82 -5.94 -6.01
N TRP A 50 5.93 -5.97 -7.00
CA TRP A 50 4.49 -5.95 -6.80
C TRP A 50 3.94 -7.36 -7.01
N THR A 51 3.68 -8.07 -5.92
CA THR A 51 3.16 -9.46 -5.95
C THR A 51 1.85 -9.57 -6.72
N PHE A 52 0.98 -8.56 -6.62
CA PHE A 52 -0.32 -8.50 -7.29
C PHE A 52 -0.31 -7.36 -8.32
N ALA A 53 0.31 -7.61 -9.47
CA ALA A 53 0.60 -6.58 -10.46
C ALA A 53 -0.64 -5.81 -10.99
N ALA A 54 -1.83 -6.40 -10.93
CA ALA A 54 -3.08 -5.77 -11.36
C ALA A 54 -3.52 -4.58 -10.48
N TYR A 55 -3.03 -4.49 -9.24
CA TYR A 55 -3.43 -3.44 -8.30
C TYR A 55 -2.37 -2.35 -8.15
N LYS A 56 -1.34 -2.29 -9.01
CA LYS A 56 -0.37 -1.20 -8.96
C LYS A 56 -1.05 0.14 -9.28
N PRO A 57 -0.69 1.25 -8.61
CA PRO A 57 0.30 1.40 -7.53
C PRO A 57 -0.33 1.39 -6.11
N ASP A 58 -1.52 0.81 -5.96
CA ASP A 58 -2.30 0.86 -4.73
C ASP A 58 -1.78 -0.18 -3.70
N CYS A 59 -2.22 -0.03 -2.44
CA CYS A 59 -1.79 -0.90 -1.33
C CYS A 59 -1.96 -2.39 -1.65
N ALA A 60 -3.07 -2.75 -2.29
CA ALA A 60 -3.39 -4.11 -2.71
C ALA A 60 -2.35 -4.71 -3.66
N GLY A 61 -1.55 -3.90 -4.37
CA GLY A 61 -0.49 -4.38 -5.25
C GLY A 61 0.55 -5.24 -4.52
N CYS A 62 0.71 -5.04 -3.21
CA CYS A 62 1.55 -5.88 -2.35
C CYS A 62 0.70 -6.66 -1.33
N HIS A 63 -0.38 -6.06 -0.83
CA HIS A 63 -1.13 -6.55 0.33
C HIS A 63 -2.48 -7.21 0.02
N ALA A 64 -2.81 -7.49 -1.25
CA ALA A 64 -4.11 -8.11 -1.57
C ALA A 64 -4.32 -9.44 -0.84
N GLY A 65 -3.26 -10.22 -0.60
CA GLY A 65 -3.32 -11.46 0.17
C GLY A 65 -3.61 -11.26 1.67
N ASN A 66 -3.48 -10.05 2.21
CA ASN A 66 -3.83 -9.72 3.59
C ASN A 66 -5.29 -9.28 3.75
N PHE A 67 -6.02 -9.07 2.65
CA PHE A 67 -7.40 -8.58 2.70
C PHE A 67 -8.33 -9.61 3.36
N LYS A 68 -9.05 -9.18 4.40
CA LYS A 68 -10.11 -9.97 5.04
C LYS A 68 -11.45 -9.35 4.72
N GLN A 69 -12.35 -10.08 4.07
CA GLN A 69 -13.64 -9.53 3.62
C GLN A 69 -14.59 -9.16 4.77
N GLY A 70 -14.61 -9.97 5.85
CA GLY A 70 -15.58 -9.83 6.94
C GLY A 70 -15.71 -8.43 7.57
N PRO A 71 -14.61 -7.72 7.89
CA PRO A 71 -14.68 -6.35 8.41
C PRO A 71 -15.15 -5.28 7.41
N HIS A 72 -15.19 -5.58 6.12
CA HIS A 72 -15.38 -4.61 5.03
C HIS A 72 -16.78 -4.71 4.43
N LYS A 73 -17.80 -4.37 5.23
CA LYS A 73 -19.20 -4.31 4.77
C LYS A 73 -19.44 -3.07 3.92
N LYS A 74 -20.14 -3.24 2.80
CA LYS A 74 -20.68 -2.17 1.96
C LYS A 74 -22.11 -1.81 2.37
N VAL A 75 -22.93 -2.82 2.66
CA VAL A 75 -24.32 -2.69 3.14
C VAL A 75 -24.57 -3.77 4.18
N GLU A 76 -25.32 -3.47 5.24
CA GLU A 76 -25.63 -4.45 6.29
C GLU A 76 -26.86 -5.32 5.98
N SER A 77 -27.86 -4.76 5.29
CA SER A 77 -29.06 -5.48 4.85
C SER A 77 -29.53 -4.99 3.45
N PRO A 78 -29.52 -5.85 2.41
CA PRO A 78 -28.88 -7.16 2.40
C PRO A 78 -27.38 -7.03 2.66
N LEU A 79 -26.78 -8.04 3.28
CA LEU A 79 -25.37 -8.03 3.61
C LEU A 79 -24.53 -8.10 2.33
N ILE A 80 -23.85 -7.01 2.01
CA ILE A 80 -22.95 -6.90 0.86
C ILE A 80 -21.60 -6.46 1.39
N TYR A 81 -20.54 -7.14 0.94
CA TYR A 81 -19.16 -6.81 1.31
C TYR A 81 -18.44 -6.11 0.17
N TYR A 82 -17.45 -5.29 0.51
CA TYR A 82 -16.45 -4.85 -0.44
C TYR A 82 -15.50 -5.99 -0.81
N THR A 83 -14.96 -5.89 -2.01
CA THR A 83 -13.83 -6.69 -2.49
C THR A 83 -12.53 -5.90 -2.34
N VAL A 84 -11.40 -6.62 -2.41
CA VAL A 84 -10.08 -5.97 -2.44
C VAL A 84 -9.89 -5.06 -3.65
N ALA A 85 -10.55 -5.34 -4.78
CA ALA A 85 -10.48 -4.49 -5.97
C ALA A 85 -11.17 -3.14 -5.74
N GLU A 86 -12.27 -3.13 -5.00
CA GLU A 86 -13.00 -1.91 -4.66
C GLU A 86 -12.31 -1.08 -3.57
N LEU A 87 -11.57 -1.74 -2.68
CA LEU A 87 -10.78 -1.12 -1.61
C LEU A 87 -9.28 -1.24 -1.85
N LYS A 88 -8.83 -1.21 -3.10
CA LYS A 88 -7.42 -1.44 -3.45
C LYS A 88 -6.45 -0.44 -2.80
N ASP A 89 -6.91 0.79 -2.55
CA ASP A 89 -6.26 1.77 -1.68
C ASP A 89 -6.97 1.82 -0.32
N CYS A 90 -6.70 0.82 0.52
CA CYS A 90 -7.32 0.68 1.85
C CYS A 90 -7.05 1.88 2.78
N SER A 91 -5.99 2.65 2.53
CA SER A 91 -5.60 3.78 3.38
C SER A 91 -6.48 5.03 3.17
N GLY A 92 -7.24 5.03 2.08
CA GLY A 92 -8.18 6.08 1.73
C GLY A 92 -9.45 6.09 2.58
N SER A 93 -10.37 6.99 2.23
CA SER A 93 -11.70 7.02 2.83
C SER A 93 -12.57 5.91 2.25
N CYS A 94 -13.37 5.27 3.11
CA CYS A 94 -14.39 4.30 2.72
C CYS A 94 -15.69 4.57 3.47
N HIS A 95 -16.78 3.90 3.08
CA HIS A 95 -18.08 4.12 3.70
C HIS A 95 -18.98 2.89 3.62
N VAL A 96 -19.98 2.84 4.51
CA VAL A 96 -21.09 1.89 4.47
C VAL A 96 -22.31 2.65 3.95
N TYR A 97 -23.09 2.03 3.07
CA TYR A 97 -24.34 2.57 2.53
C TYR A 97 -25.55 2.10 3.33
N THR A 98 -26.63 2.87 3.24
CA THR A 98 -27.90 2.54 3.91
C THR A 98 -28.57 1.29 3.33
N ASN A 99 -28.43 1.06 2.01
CA ASN A 99 -29.03 -0.07 1.31
C ASN A 99 -28.28 -0.37 -0.01
N ALA A 100 -28.76 -1.35 -0.77
CA ALA A 100 -28.13 -1.85 -2.00
C ALA A 100 -28.24 -0.91 -3.22
N THR A 101 -28.85 0.28 -3.12
CA THR A 101 -28.82 1.28 -4.21
C THR A 101 -27.51 2.06 -4.25
N PHE A 102 -26.72 2.02 -3.16
CA PHE A 102 -25.44 2.72 -3.02
C PHE A 102 -25.52 4.24 -3.26
N THR A 103 -26.66 4.86 -3.00
CA THR A 103 -26.86 6.31 -3.19
C THR A 103 -26.63 7.12 -1.92
N THR A 104 -26.92 6.54 -0.75
CA THR A 104 -26.86 7.24 0.53
C THR A 104 -25.85 6.60 1.46
N ILE A 105 -24.87 7.38 1.88
CA ILE A 105 -23.85 6.95 2.85
C ILE A 105 -24.50 6.91 4.24
N LEU A 106 -24.44 5.74 4.87
CA LEU A 106 -24.80 5.55 6.27
C LEU A 106 -23.68 6.00 7.20
N LYS A 107 -22.44 5.60 6.89
CA LYS A 107 -21.27 5.87 7.72
C LYS A 107 -20.01 5.99 6.88
N SER A 108 -19.30 7.11 7.01
CA SER A 108 -17.96 7.27 6.46
C SER A 108 -16.89 6.82 7.46
N ARG A 109 -15.78 6.32 6.96
CA ARG A 109 -14.59 5.90 7.71
C ARG A 109 -13.36 6.43 6.99
N SER A 110 -12.46 7.05 7.72
CA SER A 110 -11.19 7.55 7.18
C SER A 110 -10.05 7.23 8.14
N GLY A 111 -8.81 7.30 7.63
CA GLY A 111 -7.60 7.09 8.41
C GLY A 111 -7.40 5.67 8.93
N GLN A 112 -8.11 4.69 8.36
CA GLN A 112 -7.85 3.27 8.59
C GLN A 112 -6.62 2.83 7.77
N HIS A 113 -5.99 1.72 8.16
CA HIS A 113 -4.92 1.07 7.38
C HIS A 113 -3.75 2.00 6.99
N ARG A 114 -3.32 2.88 7.90
CA ARG A 114 -2.17 3.77 7.68
C ARG A 114 -0.90 2.95 7.44
N SER A 115 -0.19 3.22 6.34
CA SER A 115 1.05 2.50 5.99
C SER A 115 2.17 2.64 7.02
N THR A 116 2.14 3.69 7.85
CA THR A 116 3.08 3.90 8.96
C THR A 116 2.60 3.31 10.29
N GLY A 117 1.35 2.84 10.39
CA GLY A 117 0.70 2.40 11.63
C GLY A 117 0.97 0.96 12.06
N GLY A 118 1.71 0.18 11.26
CA GLY A 118 2.12 -1.19 11.60
C GLY A 118 1.01 -2.26 11.61
N GLY A 119 -0.25 -1.88 11.36
CA GLY A 119 -1.40 -2.78 11.29
C GLY A 119 -2.20 -2.62 10.00
N PHE A 120 -2.78 -3.73 9.54
CA PHE A 120 -3.77 -3.82 8.47
C PHE A 120 -5.09 -4.27 9.06
#